data_AF-A0A1J5JTS5-F1
#
_entry.id   AF-A0A1J5JTS5-F1
#
_cell.length_a   1.000
_cell.length_b   1.000
_cell.length_c   1.000
_cell.angle_alpha   90.00
_cell.angle_beta   90.00
_cell.angle_gamma   90.00
#
_symmetry.space_group_name_H-M   'P 1'
#
loop_
_entity.id
_entity.type
_entity.pdbx_description
1 polymer ?
#
loop_
_entity_poly.entity_id
_entity_poly.type
_entity_poly.pdbx_seq_one_letter_code
_entity_poly.pdbx_strand_id
1 'polypeptide(L)'
;MAEDAQQRWPCEECGADLRYVPGQTELRCDHCGHVQAIPEAPQARTRALGELDLDQALRHDLPAANIEETRSTPCPSCGALVEFSGATHATECPFCGTPVAIGTGSHRQIKPQALIPFALDEETARSAMTKWLGKLWFAPGGLVEYARKGRAMSGIYVPYWTFDAATRSRYHGQRGDYYYETRTVTVNVNGKSEQREEQVRHTRWTPVTGWVSRVFDDVLVLASQSLPRSHTDALAPWDLSALTAYN
;
A
#
# COMPACT_ATOMS: atom_id res chain seq x y z
N MET A 1 2.32 35.84 -0.72
CA MET A 1 3.22 34.90 -1.41
C MET A 1 3.96 34.16 -0.31
N ALA A 2 3.51 32.96 0.05
CA ALA A 2 4.24 32.12 0.99
C ALA A 2 5.34 31.43 0.17
N GLU A 3 6.60 31.72 0.48
CA GLU A 3 7.73 30.94 -0.02
C GLU A 3 7.56 29.52 0.52
N ASP A 4 7.49 28.56 -0.39
CA ASP A 4 7.48 27.14 -0.08
C ASP A 4 8.90 26.79 0.38
N ALA A 5 9.16 27.01 1.66
CA ALA A 5 10.45 26.79 2.28
C ALA A 5 10.72 25.30 2.31
N GLN A 6 11.46 24.80 1.32
CA GLN A 6 11.98 23.45 1.34
C GLN A 6 12.73 23.24 2.65
N GLN A 7 12.19 22.39 3.53
CA GLN A 7 12.82 22.05 4.80
C GLN A 7 14.13 21.31 4.48
N ARG A 8 15.22 22.06 4.38
CA ARG A 8 16.56 21.51 4.34
C ARG A 8 16.94 21.18 5.78
N TRP A 9 17.43 19.96 5.98
CA TRP A 9 18.00 19.51 7.23
C TRP A 9 19.52 19.55 7.09
N PRO A 10 20.17 20.70 7.37
CA PRO A 10 21.62 20.79 7.30
C PRO A 10 22.24 19.97 8.43
N CYS A 11 23.32 19.28 8.12
CA CYS A 11 24.12 18.58 9.10
C CYS A 11 24.66 19.54 10.16
N GLU A 12 24.46 19.23 11.44
CA GLU A 12 24.91 20.05 12.57
C GLU A 12 26.44 20.20 12.64
N GLU A 13 27.19 19.24 12.09
CA GLU A 13 28.66 19.28 12.07
C GLU A 13 29.25 19.97 10.83
N CYS A 14 28.71 19.74 9.63
CA CYS A 14 29.36 20.15 8.38
C CYS A 14 28.47 20.97 7.43
N GLY A 15 27.17 21.13 7.75
CA GLY A 15 26.22 21.88 6.94
C GLY A 15 25.78 21.21 5.63
N ALA A 16 26.28 20.01 5.31
CA ALA A 16 25.82 19.25 4.15
C ALA A 16 24.37 18.75 4.33
N ASP A 17 23.68 18.48 3.22
CA ASP A 17 22.32 17.93 3.27
C ASP A 17 22.35 16.51 3.87
N LEU A 18 21.43 16.24 4.80
CA LEU A 18 21.29 14.93 5.43
C LEU A 18 20.37 14.00 4.61
N ARG A 19 20.57 12.69 4.75
CA ARG A 19 19.69 11.67 4.20
C ARG A 19 18.99 10.87 5.29
N TYR A 20 17.74 10.51 5.03
CA TYR A 20 17.02 9.55 5.85
C TYR A 20 17.63 8.15 5.69
N VAL A 21 17.85 7.45 6.81
CA VAL A 21 18.27 6.05 6.82
C VAL A 21 17.04 5.18 7.09
N PRO A 22 16.60 4.35 6.11
CA PRO A 22 15.47 3.43 6.29
C PRO A 22 15.59 2.56 7.54
N GLY A 23 14.49 2.41 8.28
CA GLY A 23 14.45 1.63 9.53
C GLY A 23 15.05 2.33 10.75
N GLN A 24 15.52 3.57 10.63
CA GLN A 24 16.00 4.38 11.75
C GLN A 24 15.12 5.63 11.94
N THR A 25 15.23 6.25 13.10
CA THR A 25 14.57 7.52 13.45
C THR A 25 15.53 8.71 13.29
N GLU A 26 16.60 8.54 12.53
CA GLU A 26 17.74 9.43 12.45
C GLU A 26 18.08 9.77 11.00
N LEU A 27 18.70 10.94 10.82
CA LEU A 27 19.26 11.42 9.58
C LEU A 27 20.77 11.23 9.61
N ARG A 28 21.35 10.76 8.51
CA ARG A 28 22.80 10.57 8.36
C ARG A 28 23.35 11.50 7.29
N CYS A 29 24.49 12.10 7.59
CA CYS A 29 25.27 12.88 6.63
C CYS A 29 26.16 11.97 5.78
N ASP A 30 25.97 11.96 4.47
CA ASP A 30 26.86 11.23 3.55
C ASP A 30 28.27 11.83 3.47
N HIS A 31 28.42 13.10 3.85
CA HIS A 31 29.70 13.82 3.72
C HIS A 31 30.64 13.55 4.89
N CYS A 32 30.19 13.77 6.14
CA CYS A 32 31.02 13.58 7.33
C CYS A 32 30.66 12.34 8.16
N GLY A 33 29.53 11.68 7.85
CA GLY A 33 29.06 10.51 8.60
C GLY A 33 28.29 10.83 9.88
N HIS A 34 28.13 12.10 10.24
CA HIS A 34 27.36 12.54 11.41
C HIS A 34 25.91 12.02 11.35
N VAL A 35 25.39 11.61 12.51
CA VAL A 35 24.03 11.11 12.67
C VAL A 35 23.32 12.02 13.67
N GLN A 36 22.12 12.48 13.31
CA GLN A 36 21.30 13.33 14.16
C GLN A 36 19.83 12.92 14.06
N ALA A 37 19.08 13.10 15.14
CA ALA A 37 17.65 12.75 15.17
C ALA A 37 16.85 13.59 14.16
N ILE A 38 15.79 12.99 13.59
CA ILE A 38 14.76 13.76 12.88
C ILE A 38 14.02 14.58 13.95
N PRO A 39 14.00 15.91 13.85
CA PRO A 39 13.30 16.72 14.84
C PRO A 39 11.83 16.30 14.93
N GLU A 40 11.41 15.94 16.15
CA GLU A 40 10.03 15.54 16.40
C GLU A 40 9.10 16.64 15.91
N ALA A 41 8.15 16.30 15.04
CA ALA A 41 7.04 17.19 14.80
C ALA A 41 6.34 17.47 16.14
N PRO A 42 5.91 18.71 16.42
CA PRO A 42 5.32 19.06 17.71
C PRO A 42 4.22 18.04 18.08
N GLN A 43 4.38 17.40 19.24
CA GLN A 43 3.57 16.28 19.76
C GLN A 43 2.05 16.55 19.73
N ALA A 44 1.63 17.80 19.60
CA ALA A 44 0.25 18.22 19.35
C ALA A 44 -0.37 17.64 18.05
N ARG A 45 0.44 17.09 17.13
CA ARG A 45 -0.01 16.47 15.86
C ARG A 45 -0.20 14.96 15.91
N THR A 46 0.20 14.28 16.99
CA THR A 46 -0.11 12.86 17.23
C THR A 46 -1.56 12.68 17.69
N ARG A 47 -2.50 13.41 17.07
CA ARG A 47 -3.88 12.94 17.05
C ARG A 47 -3.83 11.61 16.33
N ALA A 48 -4.42 10.57 16.92
CA ALA A 48 -4.80 9.36 16.19
C ALA A 48 -5.26 9.79 14.81
N LEU A 49 -4.67 9.21 13.75
CA LEU A 49 -4.94 9.55 12.35
C LEU A 49 -6.45 9.69 12.19
N GLY A 50 -6.93 10.94 12.24
CA GLY A 50 -8.33 11.16 12.56
C GLY A 50 -9.15 10.91 11.32
N GLU A 51 -10.10 9.98 11.38
CA GLU A 51 -10.98 9.73 10.25
C GLU A 51 -11.70 11.01 9.82
N LEU A 52 -11.75 11.20 8.50
CA LEU A 52 -12.49 12.28 7.89
C LEU A 52 -13.90 11.80 7.55
N ASP A 53 -14.91 12.61 7.87
CA ASP A 53 -16.29 12.32 7.52
C ASP A 53 -16.43 12.22 5.98
N LEU A 54 -16.80 11.03 5.50
CA LEU A 54 -16.89 10.73 4.08
C LEU A 54 -17.89 11.65 3.36
N ASP A 55 -19.02 11.92 3.99
CA ASP A 55 -20.08 12.74 3.42
C ASP A 55 -19.64 14.20 3.26
N GLN A 56 -18.88 14.76 4.22
CA GLN A 56 -18.23 16.06 4.09
C GLN A 56 -17.17 16.06 3.01
N ALA A 57 -16.33 15.02 2.94
CA ALA A 57 -15.31 14.87 1.89
C ALA A 57 -15.92 14.87 0.49
N LEU A 58 -16.99 14.10 0.28
CA LEU A 58 -17.72 14.03 -0.99
C LEU A 58 -18.40 15.35 -1.37
N ARG A 59 -18.78 16.18 -0.40
CA ARG A 59 -19.31 17.54 -0.63
C ARG A 59 -18.24 18.62 -0.73
N HIS A 60 -16.96 18.26 -0.67
CA HIS A 60 -15.83 19.21 -0.63
C HIS A 60 -15.90 20.21 0.54
N ASP A 61 -16.45 19.80 1.67
CA ASP A 61 -16.71 20.62 2.87
C ASP A 61 -15.80 20.24 4.05
N LEU A 62 -14.62 19.70 3.76
CA LEU A 62 -13.63 19.41 4.79
C LEU A 62 -12.99 20.71 5.32
N PRO A 63 -12.63 20.75 6.61
CA PRO A 63 -11.89 21.87 7.18
C PRO A 63 -10.62 22.18 6.38
N ALA A 64 -10.30 23.47 6.21
CA ALA A 64 -9.12 23.91 5.47
C ALA A 64 -7.80 23.32 6.03
N ALA A 65 -7.76 22.96 7.31
CA ALA A 65 -6.62 22.29 7.94
C ALA A 65 -6.31 20.89 7.38
N ASN A 66 -7.29 20.23 6.75
CA ASN A 66 -7.14 18.90 6.13
C ASN A 66 -6.83 18.99 4.63
N ILE A 67 -6.63 20.20 4.11
CA ILE A 67 -6.48 20.45 2.69
C ILE A 67 -5.16 21.16 2.45
N GLU A 68 -4.45 20.73 1.43
CA GLU A 68 -3.23 21.37 0.94
C GLU A 68 -3.35 21.67 -0.55
N GLU A 69 -2.48 22.56 -1.03
CA GLU A 69 -2.40 22.95 -2.41
C GLU A 69 -1.02 22.60 -2.94
N THR A 70 -0.95 21.65 -3.86
CA THR A 70 0.32 21.17 -4.43
C THR A 70 0.39 21.48 -5.91
N ARG A 71 1.61 21.71 -6.42
CA ARG A 71 1.84 21.84 -7.85
C ARG A 71 2.14 20.46 -8.41
N SER A 72 1.24 19.94 -9.23
CA SER A 72 1.43 18.67 -9.90
C SER A 72 1.16 18.78 -11.39
N THR A 73 1.76 17.90 -12.18
CA THR A 73 1.54 17.85 -13.62
C THR A 73 1.38 16.41 -14.06
N PRO A 74 0.33 16.08 -14.84
CA PRO A 74 0.17 14.74 -15.38
C PRO A 74 1.30 14.44 -16.37
N CYS A 75 1.97 13.31 -16.18
CA CYS A 75 2.97 12.81 -17.10
C CYS A 75 2.33 12.54 -18.47
N PRO A 76 2.88 13.07 -19.59
CA PRO A 76 2.28 12.91 -20.91
C PRO A 76 2.32 11.47 -21.45
N SER A 77 3.16 10.61 -20.85
CA SER A 77 3.36 9.22 -21.29
C SER A 77 2.48 8.24 -20.51
N CYS A 78 2.52 8.28 -19.16
CA CYS A 78 1.80 7.33 -18.32
C CYS A 78 0.60 7.93 -17.55
N GLY A 79 0.40 9.25 -17.61
CA GLY A 79 -0.70 9.93 -16.92
C GLY A 79 -0.54 10.07 -15.40
N ALA A 80 0.54 9.57 -14.80
CA ALA A 80 0.80 9.75 -13.37
C ALA A 80 0.95 11.24 -13.03
N LEU A 81 0.35 11.68 -11.91
CA LEU A 81 0.58 13.02 -11.38
C LEU A 81 1.97 13.10 -10.75
N VAL A 82 2.79 13.99 -11.28
CA VAL A 82 4.14 14.26 -10.77
C VAL A 82 4.09 15.57 -10.00
N GLU A 83 4.41 15.52 -8.71
CA GLU A 83 4.48 16.70 -7.85
C GLU A 83 5.80 17.43 -8.01
N PHE A 84 5.75 18.77 -7.99
CA PHE A 84 6.89 19.66 -8.08
C PHE A 84 6.97 20.50 -6.80
N SER A 85 8.12 20.46 -6.13
CA SER A 85 8.40 21.26 -4.94
C SER A 85 9.51 22.28 -5.19
N GLY A 86 9.39 23.44 -4.53
CA GLY A 86 10.39 24.52 -4.56
C GLY A 86 10.64 25.09 -5.97
N ALA A 87 11.92 25.23 -6.33
CA ALA A 87 12.37 25.81 -7.61
C ALA A 87 12.51 24.76 -8.75
N THR A 88 12.00 23.55 -8.55
CA THR A 88 12.10 22.48 -9.56
C THR A 88 11.09 22.75 -10.69
N HIS A 89 11.59 23.02 -11.89
CA HIS A 89 10.74 23.28 -13.07
C HIS A 89 10.63 22.09 -14.03
N ALA A 90 11.48 21.08 -13.87
CA ALA A 90 11.45 19.84 -14.64
C ALA A 90 12.00 18.69 -13.81
N THR A 91 11.43 17.51 -13.97
CA THR A 91 11.88 16.27 -13.33
C THR A 91 11.62 15.08 -14.23
N GLU A 92 12.18 13.92 -13.88
CA GLU A 92 11.88 12.65 -14.53
C GLU A 92 10.67 12.00 -13.85
N CYS A 93 9.69 11.51 -14.61
CA CYS A 93 8.55 10.80 -14.07
C CYS A 93 9.04 9.51 -13.37
N PRO A 94 8.81 9.33 -12.05
CA PRO A 94 9.38 8.20 -11.32
C PRO A 94 8.75 6.86 -11.70
N PHE A 95 7.64 6.87 -12.44
CA PHE A 95 6.93 5.68 -12.89
C PHE A 95 7.41 5.16 -14.25
N CYS A 96 7.80 6.05 -15.17
CA CYS A 96 8.08 5.66 -16.56
C CYS A 96 9.31 6.31 -17.18
N GLY A 97 10.01 7.18 -16.45
CA GLY A 97 11.21 7.87 -16.93
C GLY A 97 10.97 9.01 -17.93
N THR A 98 9.71 9.34 -18.21
CA THR A 98 9.40 10.44 -19.13
C THR A 98 9.69 11.79 -18.48
N PRO A 99 10.44 12.71 -19.12
CA PRO A 99 10.63 14.07 -18.61
C PRO A 99 9.30 14.80 -18.49
N VAL A 100 9.05 15.43 -17.34
CA VAL A 100 7.85 16.22 -17.05
C VAL A 100 8.29 17.62 -16.64
N ALA A 101 7.74 18.63 -17.31
CA ALA A 101 7.91 20.03 -16.94
C ALA A 101 6.72 20.49 -16.08
N ILE A 102 6.97 21.47 -15.21
CA ILE A 102 5.93 22.02 -14.35
C ILE A 102 4.84 22.69 -15.20
N GLY A 103 3.59 22.32 -14.92
CA GLY A 103 2.40 22.95 -15.48
C GLY A 103 2.04 24.26 -14.79
N THR A 104 0.93 24.86 -15.21
CA THR A 104 0.47 26.17 -14.72
C THR A 104 -0.53 26.09 -13.57
N GLY A 105 -0.93 24.89 -13.14
CA GLY A 105 -1.98 24.67 -12.16
C GLY A 105 -1.46 24.19 -10.81
N SER A 106 -2.00 24.75 -9.74
CA SER A 106 -2.00 24.14 -8.42
C SER A 106 -3.28 23.32 -8.23
N HIS A 107 -3.15 22.21 -7.50
CA HIS A 107 -4.23 21.28 -7.23
C HIS A 107 -4.52 21.26 -5.74
N ARG A 108 -5.77 21.53 -5.38
CA ARG A 108 -6.27 21.42 -4.02
C ARG A 108 -6.58 19.96 -3.73
N GLN A 109 -5.92 19.37 -2.74
CA GLN A 109 -6.07 17.96 -2.38
C GLN A 109 -6.20 17.77 -0.87
N ILE A 110 -6.77 16.64 -0.46
CA ILE A 110 -6.76 16.24 0.95
C ILE A 110 -5.31 15.92 1.33
N LYS A 111 -4.82 16.56 2.39
CA LYS A 111 -3.47 16.33 2.90
C LYS A 111 -3.33 14.86 3.32
N PRO A 112 -2.29 14.13 2.90
CA PRO A 112 -2.00 12.81 3.44
C PRO A 112 -1.91 12.87 4.95
N GLN A 113 -2.51 11.91 5.65
CA GLN A 113 -2.50 11.90 7.12
C GLN A 113 -1.32 11.08 7.67
N ALA A 114 -0.90 10.05 6.93
CA ALA A 114 0.20 9.17 7.30
C ALA A 114 0.91 8.60 6.07
N LEU A 115 2.09 8.02 6.34
CA LEU A 115 2.84 7.20 5.41
C LEU A 115 3.39 5.96 6.15
N ILE A 116 3.82 4.95 5.38
CA ILE A 116 4.62 3.85 5.91
C ILE A 116 6.09 4.14 5.59
N PRO A 117 6.98 4.29 6.58
CA PRO A 117 8.39 4.57 6.30
C PRO A 117 9.05 3.46 5.47
N PHE A 118 10.06 3.82 4.66
CA PHE A 118 10.87 2.80 4.00
C PHE A 118 11.59 1.96 5.04
N ALA A 119 11.41 0.64 4.98
CA ALA A 119 12.08 -0.32 5.86
C ALA A 119 13.39 -0.87 5.28
N LEU A 120 13.57 -0.78 3.96
CA LEU A 120 14.74 -1.27 3.25
C LEU A 120 15.55 -0.10 2.70
N ASP A 121 16.86 -0.15 2.90
CA ASP A 121 17.78 0.69 2.15
C ASP A 121 17.92 0.22 0.69
N GLU A 122 18.51 1.10 -0.13
CA GLU A 122 18.68 0.87 -1.56
C GLU A 122 19.58 -0.35 -1.86
N GLU A 123 20.61 -0.59 -1.06
CA GLU A 123 21.52 -1.72 -1.24
C GLU A 123 20.78 -3.05 -1.04
N THR A 124 20.01 -3.14 0.05
CA THR A 124 19.21 -4.32 0.39
C THR A 124 18.14 -4.56 -0.67
N ALA A 125 17.42 -3.51 -1.09
CA ALA A 125 16.42 -3.59 -2.14
C ALA A 125 17.01 -4.08 -3.48
N ARG A 126 18.16 -3.54 -3.89
CA ARG A 126 18.87 -3.94 -5.11
C ARG A 126 19.33 -5.40 -5.06
N SER A 127 19.89 -5.82 -3.93
CA SER A 127 20.36 -7.19 -3.73
C SER A 127 19.21 -8.20 -3.83
N ALA A 128 18.07 -7.89 -3.17
CA ALA A 128 16.86 -8.72 -3.23
C ALA A 128 16.31 -8.84 -4.66
N MET A 129 16.19 -7.72 -5.37
CA MET A 129 15.74 -7.68 -6.77
C MET A 129 16.66 -8.51 -7.68
N THR A 130 17.99 -8.34 -7.55
CA THR A 130 18.98 -9.06 -8.37
C THR A 130 18.91 -10.56 -8.14
N LYS A 131 18.77 -10.98 -6.88
CA LYS A 131 18.62 -12.39 -6.49
C LYS A 131 17.33 -13.00 -7.05
N TRP A 132 16.23 -12.25 -7.04
CA TRP A 132 14.96 -12.71 -7.61
C TRP A 132 15.06 -12.86 -9.14
N LEU A 133 15.57 -11.85 -9.84
CA LEU A 133 15.77 -11.89 -11.30
C LEU A 133 16.68 -13.05 -11.73
N GLY A 134 17.72 -13.35 -10.95
CA GLY A 134 18.62 -14.48 -11.21
C GLY A 134 17.97 -15.86 -11.13
N LYS A 135 16.79 -15.99 -10.51
CA LYS A 135 16.03 -17.26 -10.42
C LYS A 135 15.06 -17.46 -11.58
N LEU A 136 14.78 -16.43 -12.36
CA LEU A 136 13.82 -16.49 -13.45
C LEU A 136 14.49 -17.07 -14.71
N TRP A 137 14.13 -18.31 -15.06
CA TRP A 137 14.72 -19.03 -16.20
C TRP A 137 14.46 -18.35 -17.56
N PHE A 138 13.43 -17.49 -17.63
CA PHE A 138 13.06 -16.72 -18.83
C PHE A 138 13.00 -15.20 -18.60
N ALA A 139 13.74 -14.67 -17.62
CA ALA A 139 13.83 -13.21 -17.52
C ALA A 139 14.45 -12.63 -18.81
N PRO A 140 13.83 -11.60 -19.44
CA PRO A 140 14.42 -10.93 -20.58
C PRO A 140 15.83 -10.46 -20.25
N GLY A 141 16.83 -10.77 -21.10
CA GLY A 141 18.24 -10.45 -20.82
C GLY A 141 18.47 -8.97 -20.51
N GLY A 142 17.74 -8.08 -21.20
CA GLY A 142 17.78 -6.63 -20.96
C GLY A 142 17.28 -6.21 -19.56
N LEU A 143 16.33 -6.93 -18.96
CA LEU A 143 15.85 -6.66 -17.60
C LEU A 143 16.90 -7.05 -16.56
N VAL A 144 17.59 -8.18 -16.79
CA VAL A 144 18.67 -8.64 -15.92
C VAL A 144 19.87 -7.70 -16.01
N GLU A 145 20.23 -7.24 -17.21
CA GLU A 145 21.26 -6.23 -17.40
C GLU A 145 20.89 -4.88 -16.77
N TYR A 146 19.64 -4.45 -16.91
CA TYR A 146 19.14 -3.22 -16.30
C TYR A 146 19.34 -3.24 -14.78
N ALA A 147 18.97 -4.35 -14.12
CA ALA A 147 19.13 -4.52 -12.69
C ALA A 147 20.61 -4.61 -12.26
N ARG A 148 21.47 -5.23 -13.07
CA ARG A 148 22.90 -5.40 -12.76
C ARG A 148 23.75 -4.15 -12.96
N LYS A 149 23.31 -3.17 -13.74
CA LYS A 149 24.06 -1.93 -14.04
C LYS A 149 24.14 -0.93 -12.88
N GLY A 150 23.68 -1.30 -11.68
CA GLY A 150 23.85 -0.47 -10.48
C GLY A 150 23.16 0.89 -10.56
N ARG A 151 22.09 1.01 -11.36
CA ARG A 151 21.31 2.25 -11.43
C ARG A 151 20.74 2.59 -10.06
N ALA A 152 20.65 3.89 -9.77
CA ALA A 152 19.99 4.38 -8.58
C ALA A 152 18.53 3.92 -8.55
N MET A 153 18.05 3.50 -7.39
CA MET A 153 16.63 3.19 -7.18
C MET A 153 15.92 4.41 -6.60
N SER A 154 14.72 4.68 -7.09
CA SER A 154 13.86 5.72 -6.55
C SER A 154 12.79 5.09 -5.65
N GLY A 155 12.75 5.50 -4.38
CA GLY A 155 11.61 5.23 -3.51
C GLY A 155 10.42 6.09 -3.93
N ILE A 156 9.24 5.49 -4.03
CA ILE A 156 8.00 6.19 -4.36
C ILE A 156 6.92 5.85 -3.34
N TYR A 157 6.07 6.83 -3.02
CA TYR A 157 4.83 6.60 -2.30
C TYR A 157 3.68 6.44 -3.28
N VAL A 158 2.83 5.44 -3.03
CA VAL A 158 1.57 5.25 -3.75
C VAL A 158 0.45 5.67 -2.81
N PRO A 159 -0.42 6.62 -3.20
CA PRO A 159 -1.46 7.11 -2.30
C PRO A 159 -2.63 6.12 -2.21
N TYR A 160 -3.14 5.93 -0.99
CA TYR A 160 -4.30 5.11 -0.68
C TYR A 160 -5.26 5.89 0.22
N TRP A 161 -6.55 5.63 0.04
CA TRP A 161 -7.59 5.93 1.03
C TRP A 161 -7.74 4.71 1.95
N THR A 162 -7.89 4.95 3.24
CA THR A 162 -8.42 3.95 4.19
C THR A 162 -9.88 4.27 4.45
N PHE A 163 -10.72 3.24 4.43
CA PHE A 163 -12.14 3.37 4.72
C PHE A 163 -12.57 2.39 5.79
N ASP A 164 -13.33 2.91 6.74
CA ASP A 164 -14.09 2.11 7.68
C ASP A 164 -15.48 1.82 7.13
N ALA A 165 -15.90 0.57 7.24
CA ALA A 165 -17.17 0.12 6.71
C ALA A 165 -17.90 -0.80 7.69
N ALA A 166 -19.03 -0.31 8.23
CA ALA A 166 -19.99 -1.13 8.94
C ALA A 166 -21.03 -1.69 7.96
N THR A 167 -20.96 -2.98 7.66
CA THR A 167 -21.86 -3.66 6.72
C THR A 167 -22.95 -4.43 7.45
N ARG A 168 -24.14 -4.49 6.84
CA ARG A 168 -25.26 -5.31 7.28
C ARG A 168 -25.94 -5.92 6.05
N SER A 169 -25.78 -7.23 5.87
CA SER A 169 -26.25 -7.96 4.69
C SER A 169 -27.32 -8.98 5.07
N ARG A 170 -28.42 -9.01 4.31
CA ARG A 170 -29.43 -10.06 4.42
C ARG A 170 -29.01 -11.27 3.60
N TYR A 171 -29.15 -12.47 4.14
CA TYR A 171 -28.90 -13.70 3.39
C TYR A 171 -30.13 -14.59 3.35
N HIS A 172 -30.18 -15.40 2.30
CA HIS A 172 -31.07 -16.54 2.13
C HIS A 172 -30.21 -17.72 1.64
N GLY A 173 -30.38 -18.88 2.25
CA GLY A 173 -29.61 -20.08 1.90
C GLY A 173 -30.22 -21.34 2.47
N GLN A 174 -29.46 -22.44 2.44
CA GLN A 174 -29.87 -23.71 3.02
C GLN A 174 -28.86 -24.14 4.08
N ARG A 175 -29.36 -24.52 5.26
CA ARG A 175 -28.56 -25.18 6.30
C ARG A 175 -28.59 -26.68 6.06
N GLY A 176 -27.41 -27.29 5.91
CA GLY A 176 -27.24 -28.73 5.81
C GLY A 176 -26.94 -29.32 7.19
N ASP A 177 -27.87 -30.10 7.73
CA ASP A 177 -27.65 -30.88 8.96
C ASP A 177 -27.27 -32.32 8.55
N TYR A 178 -26.04 -32.75 8.87
CA TYR A 178 -25.57 -34.09 8.55
C TYR A 178 -26.21 -35.14 9.46
N TYR A 179 -26.60 -36.27 8.89
CA TYR A 179 -27.02 -37.45 9.64
C TYR A 179 -26.49 -38.71 8.95
N TYR A 180 -26.40 -39.81 9.70
CA TYR A 180 -25.80 -41.06 9.22
C TYR A 180 -26.80 -42.19 9.31
N GLU A 181 -26.84 -43.02 8.28
CA GLU A 181 -27.61 -44.25 8.24
C GLU A 181 -26.65 -45.43 8.06
N THR A 182 -26.80 -46.45 8.91
CA THR A 182 -26.08 -47.71 8.75
C THR A 182 -26.79 -48.54 7.68
N ARG A 183 -26.06 -48.90 6.61
CA ARG A 183 -26.52 -49.89 5.64
C ARG A 183 -25.61 -51.10 5.64
N THR A 184 -26.18 -52.27 5.41
CA THR A 184 -25.39 -53.48 5.18
C THR A 184 -25.05 -53.56 3.70
N VAL A 185 -23.76 -53.67 3.38
CA VAL A 185 -23.26 -53.86 2.01
C VAL A 185 -22.55 -55.20 1.89
N THR A 186 -22.83 -55.91 0.80
CA THR A 186 -22.08 -57.10 0.42
C THR A 186 -20.78 -56.66 -0.24
N VAL A 187 -19.65 -56.98 0.37
CA VAL A 187 -18.31 -56.75 -0.19
C VAL A 187 -17.63 -58.08 -0.48
N ASN A 188 -16.87 -58.13 -1.57
CA ASN A 188 -16.07 -59.31 -1.90
C ASN A 188 -14.66 -59.13 -1.32
N VAL A 189 -14.28 -60.00 -0.38
CA VAL A 189 -12.96 -60.00 0.25
C VAL A 189 -12.34 -61.36 -0.02
N ASN A 190 -11.23 -61.39 -0.75
CA ASN A 190 -10.52 -62.63 -1.13
C ASN A 190 -11.40 -63.69 -1.82
N GLY A 191 -12.33 -63.26 -2.69
CA GLY A 191 -13.21 -64.17 -3.44
C GLY A 191 -14.43 -64.67 -2.65
N LYS A 192 -14.60 -64.26 -1.39
CA LYS A 192 -15.75 -64.59 -0.54
C LYS A 192 -16.61 -63.36 -0.30
N SER A 193 -17.94 -63.54 -0.38
CA SER A 193 -18.89 -62.47 -0.07
C SER A 193 -19.04 -62.32 1.45
N GLU A 194 -18.76 -61.13 1.97
CA GLU A 194 -18.95 -60.75 3.38
C GLU A 194 -19.97 -59.61 3.47
N GLN A 195 -20.83 -59.65 4.49
CA GLN A 195 -21.69 -58.51 4.83
C GLN A 195 -20.91 -57.58 5.77
N ARG A 196 -20.86 -56.29 5.44
CA ARG A 196 -20.29 -55.27 6.32
C ARG A 196 -21.26 -54.13 6.53
N GLU A 197 -21.23 -53.56 7.72
CA GLU A 197 -21.92 -52.32 8.02
C GLU A 197 -21.11 -51.14 7.48
N GLU A 198 -21.77 -50.29 6.71
CA GLU A 198 -21.23 -49.05 6.19
C GLU A 198 -22.12 -47.90 6.69
N GLN A 199 -21.49 -46.89 7.29
CA GLN A 199 -22.16 -45.64 7.67
C GLN A 199 -22.20 -44.72 6.44
N VAL A 200 -23.40 -44.42 5.95
CA VAL A 200 -23.59 -43.49 4.83
C VAL A 200 -24.00 -42.13 5.37
N ARG A 201 -23.28 -41.08 4.96
CA ARG A 201 -23.60 -39.69 5.34
C ARG A 201 -24.69 -39.13 4.42
N HIS A 202 -25.77 -38.68 5.02
CA HIS A 202 -26.82 -37.91 4.38
C HIS A 202 -26.80 -36.45 4.85
N THR A 203 -27.37 -35.55 4.05
CA THR A 203 -27.50 -34.13 4.40
C THR A 203 -28.96 -33.73 4.34
N ARG A 204 -29.50 -33.23 5.46
CA ARG A 204 -30.85 -32.65 5.51
C ARG A 204 -30.76 -31.15 5.27
N TRP A 205 -31.31 -30.69 4.16
CA TRP A 205 -31.31 -29.28 3.81
C TRP A 205 -32.57 -28.57 4.35
N THR A 206 -32.38 -27.48 5.08
CA THR A 206 -33.47 -26.62 5.58
C THR A 206 -33.25 -25.19 5.10
N PRO A 207 -34.26 -24.51 4.50
CA PRO A 207 -34.11 -23.12 4.12
C PRO A 207 -33.91 -22.23 5.36
N VAL A 208 -32.97 -21.30 5.28
CA VAL A 208 -32.65 -20.35 6.35
C VAL A 208 -32.49 -18.95 5.78
N THR A 209 -32.90 -17.95 6.56
CA THR A 209 -32.70 -16.53 6.26
C THR A 209 -32.21 -15.82 7.50
N GLY A 210 -31.40 -14.79 7.33
CA GLY A 210 -30.94 -13.99 8.44
C GLY A 210 -30.18 -12.75 8.00
N TRP A 211 -29.48 -12.16 8.96
CA TRP A 211 -28.61 -11.02 8.76
C TRP A 211 -27.20 -11.36 9.22
N VAL A 212 -26.22 -10.88 8.48
CA VAL A 212 -24.81 -10.88 8.88
C VAL A 212 -24.36 -9.42 8.93
N SER A 213 -23.78 -9.03 10.05
CA SER A 213 -23.11 -7.74 10.18
C SER A 213 -21.61 -7.96 10.29
N ARG A 214 -20.83 -7.12 9.61
CA ARG A 214 -19.36 -7.12 9.67
C ARG A 214 -18.88 -5.68 9.67
N VAL A 215 -17.92 -5.38 10.54
CA VAL A 215 -17.16 -4.14 10.50
C VAL A 215 -15.84 -4.44 9.80
N PHE A 216 -15.47 -3.59 8.86
CA PHE A 216 -14.17 -3.53 8.25
C PHE A 216 -13.52 -2.23 8.69
N ASP A 217 -12.27 -2.34 9.08
CA ASP A 217 -11.43 -1.26 9.60
C ASP A 217 -10.24 -1.14 8.65
N ASP A 218 -9.90 0.09 8.26
CA ASP A 218 -8.78 0.40 7.36
C ASP A 218 -8.79 -0.35 6.00
N VAL A 219 -9.94 -0.36 5.30
CA VAL A 219 -10.01 -0.91 3.95
C VAL A 219 -9.26 -0.01 2.96
N LEU A 220 -8.15 -0.52 2.42
CA LEU A 220 -7.34 0.20 1.44
C LEU A 220 -7.99 0.28 0.07
N VAL A 221 -8.11 1.50 -0.45
CA VAL A 221 -8.54 1.79 -1.81
C VAL A 221 -7.51 2.70 -2.47
N LEU A 222 -6.95 2.28 -3.60
CA LEU A 222 -5.97 3.06 -4.34
C LEU A 222 -6.52 4.46 -4.68
N ALA A 223 -5.79 5.51 -4.30
CA ALA A 223 -6.13 6.89 -4.57
C ALA A 223 -5.53 7.40 -5.89
N SER A 224 -5.41 6.52 -6.88
CA SER A 224 -4.87 6.83 -8.20
C SER A 224 -5.65 6.08 -9.28
N GLN A 225 -5.79 6.73 -10.44
CA GLN A 225 -6.39 6.15 -11.65
C GLN A 225 -5.33 5.74 -12.69
N SER A 226 -4.05 6.09 -12.49
CA SER A 226 -2.99 5.87 -13.48
C SER A 226 -2.34 4.49 -13.39
N LEU A 227 -2.54 3.76 -12.30
CA LEU A 227 -1.96 2.43 -12.07
C LEU A 227 -3.02 1.33 -12.25
N PRO A 228 -2.74 0.25 -13.00
CA PRO A 228 -3.68 -0.87 -13.11
C PRO A 228 -3.89 -1.55 -11.75
N ARG A 229 -5.16 -1.72 -11.35
CA ARG A 229 -5.54 -2.32 -10.06
C ARG A 229 -4.85 -3.65 -9.78
N SER A 230 -4.76 -4.53 -10.77
CA SER A 230 -4.11 -5.83 -10.60
C SER A 230 -2.66 -5.77 -10.13
N HIS A 231 -1.93 -4.70 -10.48
CA HIS A 231 -0.54 -4.52 -10.05
C HIS A 231 -0.48 -3.96 -8.63
N THR A 232 -1.36 -3.01 -8.30
CA THR A 232 -1.40 -2.41 -6.96
C THR A 232 -1.98 -3.34 -5.90
N ASP A 233 -2.93 -4.19 -6.29
CA ASP A 233 -3.52 -5.19 -5.40
C ASP A 233 -2.52 -6.31 -5.09
N ALA A 234 -1.60 -6.60 -6.01
CA ALA A 234 -0.52 -7.57 -5.80
C ALA A 234 0.57 -7.08 -4.83
N LEU A 235 0.60 -5.78 -4.51
CA LEU A 235 1.49 -5.21 -3.49
C LEU A 235 0.90 -5.32 -2.08
N ALA A 236 -0.41 -5.54 -1.97
CA ALA A 236 -1.09 -5.72 -0.70
C ALA A 236 -0.91 -7.17 -0.17
N PRO A 237 -1.06 -7.41 1.16
CA PRO A 237 -1.38 -6.44 2.20
C PRO A 237 -0.19 -5.56 2.61
N TRP A 238 -0.48 -4.30 2.91
CA TRP A 238 0.46 -3.40 3.57
C TRP A 238 0.35 -3.55 5.08
N ASP A 239 1.47 -3.43 5.80
CA ASP A 239 1.47 -3.43 7.26
C ASP A 239 1.11 -2.05 7.80
N LEU A 240 -0.17 -1.83 8.06
CA LEU A 240 -0.69 -0.54 8.55
C LEU A 240 -0.28 -0.23 9.99
N SER A 241 0.24 -1.22 10.75
CA SER A 241 0.76 -0.96 12.09
C SER A 241 2.01 -0.08 12.10
N ALA A 242 2.68 0.05 10.94
CA ALA A 242 3.86 0.88 10.74
C ALA A 242 3.54 2.32 10.29
N LEU A 243 2.26 2.72 10.25
CA LEU A 243 1.88 4.08 9.85
C LEU A 243 2.47 5.13 10.80
N THR A 244 3.10 6.14 10.21
CA THR A 244 3.60 7.32 10.91
C THR A 244 2.92 8.56 10.35
N ALA A 245 2.69 9.56 11.21
CA ALA A 245 2.03 10.80 10.80
C ALA A 245 2.81 11.51 9.68
N TYR A 246 2.07 11.96 8.67
CA TYR A 246 2.61 12.80 7.60
C TYR A 246 2.70 14.24 8.10
N ASN A 247 3.90 14.81 8.09
CA ASN A 247 4.18 16.13 8.69
C ASN A 247 4.14 17.26 7.66
#